data_AF-A0A135VXP2-F1
#
_entry.id   AF-A0A135VXP2-F1
#
_cell.length_a   1.000
_cell.length_b   1.000
_cell.length_c   1.000
_cell.angle_alpha   90.00
_cell.angle_beta   90.00
_cell.angle_gamma   90.00
#
_symmetry.space_group_name_H-M   'P 1'
#
loop_
_entity.id
_entity.type
_entity.pdbx_description
1 polymer ?
#
loop_
_entity_poly.entity_id
_entity_poly.type
_entity_poly.pdbx_seq_one_letter_code
_entity_poly.pdbx_strand_id
1 'polypeptide(L)'
;MRFDPPEQGLQPGESIVWTRREGTSGKVIASGFLFFMLSPVALVGTYNLYGLSMAGAVTFLLLVMLLTITVAFVRERRTRYYLTTDRIVETRGGVMLKEVPLEHFAGRPLEQFIESKVTHSVNNRPIYTIRVYDPTSDEIFELKGLDGSSTRAFQRIGDTIECPYCGLQNTAVSTRCRNCAAIL
;
A
#
# COMPACT_ATOMS: atom_id res chain seq x y z
N MET A 1 12.15 -8.86 -8.17
CA MET A 1 12.60 -9.90 -7.20
C MET A 1 11.39 -10.41 -6.43
N ARG A 2 11.38 -11.68 -6.01
CA ARG A 2 10.29 -12.26 -5.20
C ARG A 2 10.48 -11.90 -3.72
N PHE A 3 9.45 -11.39 -3.08
CA PHE A 3 9.42 -11.02 -1.66
C PHE A 3 8.15 -11.61 -1.04
N ASP A 4 8.33 -12.70 -0.29
CA ASP A 4 7.27 -13.48 0.33
C ASP A 4 7.73 -13.90 1.74
N PRO A 5 7.76 -12.96 2.69
CA PRO A 5 8.31 -13.21 4.00
C PRO A 5 7.36 -14.10 4.84
N PRO A 6 7.91 -14.95 5.74
CA PRO A 6 9.32 -14.97 6.17
C PRO A 6 10.26 -15.77 5.26
N GLU A 7 9.74 -16.46 4.24
CA GLU A 7 10.51 -17.47 3.49
C GLU A 7 11.54 -16.85 2.52
N GLN A 8 11.19 -15.73 1.87
CA GLN A 8 12.03 -15.13 0.82
C GLN A 8 11.97 -13.60 0.80
N GLY A 9 13.11 -12.96 0.51
CA GLY A 9 13.21 -11.53 0.18
C GLY A 9 13.70 -10.62 1.32
N LEU A 10 13.76 -11.13 2.56
CA LEU A 10 14.39 -10.42 3.69
C LEU A 10 15.92 -10.51 3.60
N GLN A 11 16.60 -9.41 3.92
CA GLN A 11 18.05 -9.35 4.08
C GLN A 11 18.50 -10.03 5.38
N PRO A 12 19.77 -10.45 5.50
CA PRO A 12 20.27 -11.10 6.71
C PRO A 12 20.17 -10.19 7.94
N GLY A 13 19.28 -10.54 8.88
CA GLY A 13 19.05 -9.75 10.09
C GLY A 13 17.92 -8.72 9.98
N GLU A 14 17.31 -8.57 8.79
CA GLU A 14 16.10 -7.78 8.57
C GLU A 14 14.90 -8.52 9.16
N SER A 15 14.05 -7.82 9.92
CA SER A 15 12.82 -8.39 10.46
C SER A 15 11.59 -7.54 10.13
N ILE A 16 10.42 -8.17 10.09
CA ILE A 16 9.17 -7.47 9.82
C ILE A 16 8.68 -6.82 11.12
N VAL A 17 8.60 -5.50 11.12
CA VAL A 17 8.04 -4.72 12.23
C VAL A 17 6.54 -4.59 12.08
N TRP A 18 6.06 -4.41 10.84
CA TRP A 18 4.64 -4.27 10.55
C TRP A 18 4.33 -4.72 9.13
N THR A 19 3.12 -5.27 8.93
CA THR A 19 2.64 -5.67 7.61
C THR A 19 1.16 -5.40 7.48
N ARG A 20 0.72 -4.97 6.29
CA ARG A 20 -0.70 -4.81 5.98
C ARG A 20 -0.97 -4.94 4.49
N ARG A 21 -2.16 -5.45 4.18
CA ARG A 21 -2.70 -5.47 2.82
C ARG A 21 -3.23 -4.09 2.43
N GLU A 22 -3.07 -3.72 1.15
CA GLU A 22 -3.71 -2.52 0.61
C GLU A 22 -5.23 -2.60 0.78
N GLY A 23 -5.84 -1.50 1.22
CA GLY A 23 -7.30 -1.37 1.26
C GLY A 23 -7.88 -1.26 -0.15
N THR A 24 -9.08 -1.80 -0.37
CA THR A 24 -9.76 -1.63 -1.66
C THR A 24 -10.11 -0.15 -1.86
N SER A 25 -9.75 0.40 -3.02
CA SER A 25 -10.02 1.78 -3.37
C SER A 25 -11.52 2.01 -3.48
N GLY A 26 -12.00 3.13 -2.92
CA GLY A 26 -13.40 3.55 -3.06
C GLY A 26 -13.83 3.67 -4.52
N LYS A 27 -12.91 3.99 -5.44
CA LYS A 27 -13.20 4.06 -6.88
C LYS A 27 -13.58 2.70 -7.47
N VAL A 28 -12.89 1.63 -7.06
CA VAL A 28 -13.16 0.26 -7.55
C VAL A 28 -14.48 -0.27 -7.00
N ILE A 29 -14.79 0.05 -5.74
CA ILE A 29 -16.07 -0.31 -5.12
C ILE A 29 -17.21 0.43 -5.83
N ALA A 30 -17.08 1.75 -6.02
CA ALA A 30 -18.10 2.57 -6.66
C ALA A 30 -18.34 2.17 -8.13
N SER A 31 -17.27 1.92 -8.89
CA SER A 31 -17.40 1.49 -10.29
C SER A 31 -18.05 0.11 -10.41
N GLY A 32 -17.69 -0.83 -9.54
CA GLY A 32 -18.32 -2.16 -9.48
C GLY A 32 -19.81 -2.09 -9.15
N PHE A 33 -20.19 -1.27 -8.16
CA PHE A 33 -21.60 -1.07 -7.78
C PHE A 33 -22.41 -0.45 -8.91
N LEU A 34 -21.91 0.63 -9.51
CA LEU A 34 -22.60 1.34 -10.59
C LEU A 34 -22.75 0.46 -11.84
N PHE A 35 -21.71 -0.31 -12.18
CA PHE A 35 -21.76 -1.30 -13.25
C PHE A 35 -22.87 -2.33 -13.01
N PHE A 36 -22.94 -2.90 -11.80
CA PHE A 36 -23.93 -3.92 -11.46
C PHE A 36 -25.37 -3.40 -11.52
N MET A 37 -25.61 -2.16 -11.09
CA MET A 37 -26.95 -1.57 -11.07
C MET A 37 -27.41 -1.09 -12.45
N LEU A 38 -26.52 -0.46 -13.24
CA LEU A 38 -26.90 0.15 -14.52
C LEU A 38 -26.88 -0.85 -15.69
N SER A 39 -26.05 -1.89 -15.62
CA SER A 39 -25.89 -2.87 -16.71
C SER A 39 -27.21 -3.53 -17.14
N PRO A 40 -28.06 -4.06 -16.23
CA PRO A 40 -29.32 -4.68 -16.62
C PRO A 40 -30.29 -3.69 -17.28
N VAL A 41 -30.38 -2.47 -16.76
CA VAL A 41 -31.26 -1.42 -17.29
C VAL A 41 -30.81 -1.01 -18.69
N ALA A 42 -29.50 -0.83 -18.89
CA ALA A 42 -28.92 -0.51 -20.19
C ALA A 42 -29.16 -1.62 -21.21
N LEU A 43 -29.00 -2.89 -20.82
CA LEU A 43 -29.23 -4.03 -21.71
C LEU A 43 -30.70 -4.17 -22.12
N VAL A 44 -31.62 -4.08 -21.17
CA VAL A 44 -33.06 -4.13 -21.47
C VAL A 44 -33.47 -2.95 -22.33
N GLY A 45 -33.03 -1.73 -22.01
CA GLY A 45 -33.35 -0.54 -22.80
C GLY A 45 -32.81 -0.61 -24.23
N THR A 46 -31.56 -1.03 -24.40
CA THR A 46 -30.94 -1.14 -25.73
C THR A 46 -31.57 -2.24 -26.57
N TYR A 47 -31.94 -3.38 -25.96
CA TYR A 47 -32.68 -4.43 -26.65
C TYR A 47 -34.05 -3.96 -27.14
N ASN A 48 -34.82 -3.27 -26.30
CA ASN A 48 -36.16 -2.80 -26.68
C ASN A 48 -36.12 -1.72 -27.76
N LEU A 49 -35.12 -0.83 -27.76
CA LEU A 49 -35.04 0.30 -28.68
C LEU A 49 -34.37 -0.05 -30.01
N TYR A 50 -33.34 -0.90 -29.98
CA TYR A 50 -32.44 -1.12 -31.13
C TYR A 50 -32.33 -2.59 -31.54
N GLY A 51 -33.00 -3.49 -30.83
CA GLY A 51 -33.01 -4.92 -31.11
C GLY A 51 -31.72 -5.65 -30.70
N LEU A 52 -31.61 -6.90 -31.15
CA LEU A 52 -30.60 -7.85 -30.68
C LEU A 52 -29.16 -7.49 -31.11
N SER A 53 -28.98 -6.94 -32.31
CA SER A 53 -27.64 -6.63 -32.85
C SER A 53 -26.91 -5.59 -31.99
N MET A 54 -27.59 -4.49 -31.65
CA MET A 54 -27.03 -3.45 -30.78
C MET A 54 -26.90 -3.92 -29.33
N ALA A 55 -27.87 -4.68 -28.83
CA ALA A 55 -27.77 -5.29 -27.49
C ALA A 55 -26.53 -6.21 -27.37
N GLY A 56 -26.20 -6.96 -28.42
CA GLY A 56 -25.00 -7.79 -28.48
C GLY A 56 -23.71 -6.97 -28.36
N ALA A 57 -23.59 -5.86 -29.11
CA ALA A 57 -22.44 -4.98 -29.03
C ALA A 57 -22.27 -4.33 -27.64
N VAL A 58 -23.38 -3.88 -27.04
CA VAL A 58 -23.38 -3.32 -25.68
C VAL A 58 -22.99 -4.38 -24.65
N THR A 59 -23.49 -5.60 -24.78
CA THR A 59 -23.11 -6.73 -23.91
C THR A 59 -21.61 -6.99 -23.96
N PHE A 60 -21.01 -6.98 -25.15
CA PHE A 60 -19.56 -7.14 -25.31
C PHE A 60 -18.78 -6.04 -24.58
N LEU A 61 -19.18 -4.78 -24.72
CA LEU A 61 -18.54 -3.67 -24.00
C LEU A 61 -18.67 -3.80 -22.48
N LEU A 62 -19.83 -4.23 -21.99
CA LEU A 62 -20.05 -4.48 -20.57
C LEU A 62 -19.14 -5.61 -20.05
N LEU A 63 -18.94 -6.70 -20.83
CA LEU A 63 -18.00 -7.76 -20.46
C LEU A 63 -16.55 -7.26 -20.37
N VAL A 64 -16.12 -6.42 -21.30
CA VAL A 64 -14.78 -5.79 -21.24
C VAL A 64 -14.66 -4.90 -20.00
N MET A 65 -15.69 -4.12 -19.68
CA MET A 65 -15.70 -3.29 -18.48
C MET A 65 -15.66 -4.13 -17.20
N LEU A 66 -16.43 -5.23 -17.12
CA LEU A 66 -16.39 -6.17 -16.00
C LEU A 66 -15.00 -6.78 -15.81
N LEU A 67 -14.34 -7.15 -16.91
CA LEU A 67 -13.00 -7.71 -16.87
C LEU A 67 -11.99 -6.68 -16.34
N THR A 68 -12.05 -5.43 -16.79
CA THR A 68 -11.14 -4.37 -16.31
C THR A 68 -11.34 -4.06 -14.81
N ILE A 69 -12.59 -4.01 -14.34
CA ILE A 69 -12.91 -3.83 -12.89
C ILE A 69 -12.38 -5.01 -12.09
N THR A 70 -12.58 -6.24 -12.57
CA THR A 70 -12.10 -7.46 -11.89
C THR A 70 -10.58 -7.47 -11.81
N VAL A 71 -9.87 -7.13 -12.89
CA VAL A 71 -8.41 -7.03 -12.90
C VAL A 71 -7.93 -5.96 -11.92
N ALA A 72 -8.57 -4.78 -11.88
CA ALA A 72 -8.24 -3.72 -10.92
C ALA A 72 -8.43 -4.20 -9.47
N PHE A 73 -9.56 -4.84 -9.18
CA PHE A 73 -9.85 -5.39 -7.86
C PHE A 73 -8.83 -6.47 -7.43
N VAL A 74 -8.47 -7.39 -8.33
CA VAL A 74 -7.45 -8.42 -8.06
C VAL A 74 -6.08 -7.77 -7.83
N ARG A 75 -5.73 -6.73 -8.57
CA ARG A 75 -4.46 -5.99 -8.38
C ARG A 75 -4.37 -5.38 -6.99
N GLU A 76 -5.38 -4.60 -6.58
CA GLU A 76 -5.43 -4.01 -5.23
C GLU A 76 -5.40 -5.09 -4.14
N ARG A 77 -6.16 -6.16 -4.33
CA ARG A 77 -6.16 -7.31 -3.40
C ARG A 77 -4.80 -8.00 -3.33
N ARG A 78 -3.95 -7.92 -4.35
CA ARG A 78 -2.63 -8.57 -4.32
C ARG A 78 -1.54 -7.66 -3.74
N THR A 79 -1.79 -6.37 -3.55
CA THR A 79 -0.81 -5.46 -2.97
C THR A 79 -0.71 -5.62 -1.45
N ARG A 80 0.52 -5.68 -0.94
CA ARG A 80 0.84 -5.68 0.50
C ARG A 80 2.00 -4.73 0.77
N TYR A 81 1.88 -4.01 1.87
CA TYR A 81 2.91 -3.15 2.42
C TYR A 81 3.61 -3.86 3.58
N TYR A 82 4.92 -3.73 3.61
CA TYR A 82 5.77 -4.22 4.69
C TYR A 82 6.62 -3.07 5.20
N LEU A 83 6.67 -2.94 6.51
CA LEU A 83 7.65 -2.13 7.21
C LEU A 83 8.60 -3.09 7.90
N THR A 84 9.86 -3.03 7.51
CA THR A 84 10.94 -3.80 8.11
C THR A 84 11.81 -2.90 8.98
N THR A 85 12.81 -3.49 9.63
CA THR A 85 13.83 -2.75 10.40
C THR A 85 14.67 -1.83 9.52
N ASP A 86 14.75 -2.10 8.21
CA ASP A 86 15.75 -1.50 7.32
C ASP A 86 15.10 -0.72 6.17
N ARG A 87 13.89 -1.09 5.73
CA ARG A 87 13.19 -0.49 4.57
C ARG A 87 11.67 -0.64 4.59
N ILE A 88 11.01 0.21 3.83
CA ILE A 88 9.58 0.11 3.50
C ILE A 88 9.44 -0.57 2.14
N VAL A 89 8.58 -1.58 2.04
CA VAL A 89 8.44 -2.40 0.82
C VAL A 89 6.98 -2.49 0.39
N GLU A 90 6.74 -2.22 -0.89
CA GLU A 90 5.51 -2.61 -1.58
C GLU A 90 5.72 -3.91 -2.35
N THR A 91 4.81 -4.84 -2.15
CA THR A 91 4.75 -6.03 -3.00
C THR A 91 3.39 -6.16 -3.64
N ARG A 92 3.34 -6.79 -4.82
CA ARG A 92 2.10 -7.19 -5.47
C ARG A 92 2.19 -8.65 -5.87
N GLY A 93 1.39 -9.49 -5.21
CA GLY A 93 1.39 -10.94 -5.46
C GLY A 93 2.76 -11.58 -5.22
N GLY A 94 3.50 -11.10 -4.20
CA GLY A 94 4.84 -11.58 -3.87
C GLY A 94 5.96 -11.04 -4.75
N VAL A 95 5.68 -10.15 -5.70
CA VAL A 95 6.72 -9.44 -6.46
C VAL A 95 6.94 -8.08 -5.82
N MET A 96 8.20 -7.76 -5.48
CA MET A 96 8.59 -6.44 -4.99
C MET A 96 8.42 -5.41 -6.11
N LEU A 97 7.60 -4.39 -5.87
CA LEU A 97 7.33 -3.30 -6.81
C LEU A 97 8.16 -2.06 -6.50
N LYS A 98 8.26 -1.73 -5.22
CA LYS A 98 8.92 -0.53 -4.73
C LYS A 98 9.57 -0.83 -3.39
N GLU A 99 10.74 -0.26 -3.16
CA GLU A 99 11.45 -0.31 -1.90
C GLU A 99 12.00 1.07 -1.57
N VAL A 100 11.92 1.46 -0.30
CA VAL A 100 12.50 2.71 0.21
C VAL A 100 13.32 2.38 1.45
N PRO A 101 14.66 2.46 1.39
CA PRO A 101 15.52 2.27 2.54
C PRO A 101 15.25 3.30 3.64
N LEU A 102 15.19 2.86 4.90
CA LEU A 102 15.08 3.76 6.05
C LEU A 102 16.36 4.59 6.27
N GLU A 103 17.46 4.19 5.63
CA GLU A 103 18.71 4.94 5.61
C GLU A 103 18.58 6.30 4.93
N HIS A 104 17.70 6.43 3.93
CA HIS A 104 17.48 7.70 3.23
C HIS A 104 16.98 8.81 4.17
N PHE A 105 16.34 8.43 5.28
CA PHE A 105 15.81 9.36 6.28
C PHE A 105 16.76 9.60 7.46
N ALA A 106 17.95 8.99 7.46
CA ALA A 106 18.89 9.12 8.56
C ALA A 106 19.31 10.58 8.79
N GLY A 107 19.27 11.03 10.05
CA GLY A 107 19.66 12.39 10.43
C GLY A 107 18.69 13.50 9.98
N ARG A 108 17.51 13.15 9.46
CA ARG A 108 16.45 14.11 9.13
C ARG A 108 15.17 13.80 9.92
N PRO A 109 14.39 14.81 10.32
CA PRO A 109 13.14 14.58 11.03
C PRO A 109 12.13 13.89 10.08
N LEU A 110 11.72 12.69 10.44
CA LEU A 110 10.82 11.85 9.63
C LEU A 110 9.47 12.52 9.34
N GLU A 111 9.02 13.39 10.24
CA GLU A 111 7.77 14.16 10.11
C GLU A 111 7.73 15.03 8.85
N GLN A 112 8.88 15.48 8.35
CA GLN A 112 8.94 16.26 7.09
C GLN A 112 8.69 15.38 5.86
N PHE A 113 8.90 14.08 5.97
CA PHE A 113 8.83 13.13 4.87
C PHE A 113 7.63 12.18 4.99
N ILE A 114 6.87 12.23 6.09
CA ILE A 114 5.71 11.37 6.31
C ILE A 114 4.48 12.22 6.55
N GLU A 115 3.54 12.16 5.62
CA GLU A 115 2.24 12.80 5.74
C GLU A 115 1.17 11.74 5.97
N SER A 116 0.47 11.80 7.11
CA SER A 116 -0.68 10.95 7.38
C SER A 116 -1.98 11.72 7.17
N LYS A 117 -2.81 11.28 6.20
CA LYS A 117 -4.09 11.92 5.90
C LYS A 117 -5.25 10.97 6.14
N VAL A 118 -6.25 11.42 6.91
CA VAL A 118 -7.52 10.69 7.04
C VAL A 118 -8.25 10.76 5.70
N THR A 119 -8.55 9.59 5.14
CA THR A 119 -9.23 9.49 3.83
C THR A 119 -10.74 9.35 4.02
N HIS A 120 -11.17 8.48 4.95
CA HIS A 120 -12.58 8.25 5.30
C HIS A 120 -12.65 7.55 6.66
N SER A 121 -13.86 7.36 7.19
CA SER A 121 -14.09 6.61 8.43
C SER A 121 -14.95 5.37 8.14
N VAL A 122 -14.60 4.23 8.72
CA VAL A 122 -15.36 2.97 8.63
C VAL A 122 -15.70 2.53 10.04
N ASN A 123 -16.99 2.34 10.35
CA ASN A 123 -17.45 1.97 11.69
C ASN A 123 -16.91 2.91 12.79
N ASN A 124 -16.94 4.22 12.52
CA ASN A 124 -16.40 5.26 13.41
C ASN A 124 -14.88 5.14 13.67
N ARG A 125 -14.14 4.43 12.83
CA ARG A 125 -12.68 4.33 12.87
C ARG A 125 -12.06 5.03 11.66
N PRO A 126 -11.15 6.00 11.85
CA PRO A 126 -10.49 6.68 10.75
C PRO A 126 -9.59 5.71 9.98
N ILE A 127 -9.70 5.78 8.65
CA ILE A 127 -8.82 5.11 7.70
C ILE A 127 -7.86 6.16 7.13
N TYR A 128 -6.57 5.87 7.23
CA TYR A 128 -5.49 6.75 6.85
C TYR A 128 -4.89 6.33 5.51
N THR A 129 -4.40 7.32 4.79
CA THR A 129 -3.41 7.17 3.73
C THR A 129 -2.12 7.80 4.24
N ILE A 130 -1.02 7.06 4.21
CA ILE A 130 0.30 7.58 4.58
C ILE A 130 1.10 7.79 3.31
N ARG A 131 1.64 8.99 3.14
CA ARG A 131 2.56 9.33 2.05
C ARG A 131 3.95 9.47 2.62
N VAL A 132 4.89 8.72 2.05
CA VAL A 132 6.30 8.78 2.40
C VAL A 132 7.03 9.38 1.21
N TYR A 133 7.67 10.52 1.42
CA TYR A 133 8.45 11.25 0.42
C TYR A 133 9.91 10.81 0.55
N ASP A 134 10.46 10.12 -0.45
CA ASP A 134 11.86 9.71 -0.40
C ASP A 134 12.77 10.90 -0.73
N PRO A 135 13.62 11.37 0.22
CA PRO A 135 14.50 12.52 0.00
C PRO A 135 15.58 12.28 -1.07
N THR A 136 15.83 11.02 -1.46
CA THR A 136 16.89 10.67 -2.41
C THR A 136 16.36 10.44 -3.82
N SER A 137 15.18 9.82 -3.96
CA SER A 137 14.61 9.49 -5.28
C SER A 137 13.54 10.47 -5.79
N ASP A 138 13.11 11.44 -4.97
CA ASP A 138 11.97 12.34 -5.25
C ASP A 138 10.66 11.57 -5.56
N GLU A 139 10.61 10.28 -5.22
CA GLU A 139 9.41 9.46 -5.37
C GLU A 139 8.49 9.59 -4.16
N ILE A 140 7.19 9.62 -4.44
CA ILE A 140 6.14 9.58 -3.42
C ILE A 140 5.65 8.14 -3.30
N PHE A 141 5.73 7.61 -2.09
CA PHE A 141 5.25 6.29 -1.75
C PHE A 141 3.93 6.40 -0.98
N GLU A 142 2.83 5.97 -1.58
CA GLU A 142 1.48 6.14 -1.02
C GLU A 142 0.92 4.81 -0.50
N LEU A 143 0.80 4.69 0.82
CA LEU A 143 0.21 3.54 1.49
C LEU A 143 -1.28 3.80 1.79
N LYS A 144 -2.16 2.97 1.23
CA LYS A 144 -3.62 3.14 1.32
C LYS A 144 -4.29 2.13 2.24
N GLY A 145 -5.37 2.56 2.90
CA GLY A 145 -6.22 1.67 3.70
C GLY A 145 -5.65 1.32 5.07
N LEU A 146 -4.92 2.26 5.67
CA LEU A 146 -4.25 2.08 6.95
C LEU A 146 -5.20 2.42 8.11
N ASP A 147 -5.01 1.82 9.28
CA ASP A 147 -5.73 2.21 10.50
C ASP A 147 -4.80 2.94 11.47
N GLY A 148 -5.34 3.37 12.61
CA GLY A 148 -4.55 4.07 13.63
C GLY A 148 -3.43 3.23 14.26
N SER A 149 -3.42 1.89 14.11
CA SER A 149 -2.28 1.08 14.55
C SER A 149 -1.10 1.21 13.58
N SER A 150 -1.41 1.26 12.28
CA SER A 150 -0.41 1.49 11.22
C SER A 150 0.24 2.86 11.37
N THR A 151 -0.54 3.93 11.58
CA THR A 151 0.02 5.27 11.74
C THR A 151 1.00 5.35 12.92
N ARG A 152 0.68 4.69 14.03
CA ARG A 152 1.57 4.59 15.19
C ARG A 152 2.86 3.81 14.89
N ALA A 153 2.78 2.76 14.07
CA ALA A 153 3.96 2.02 13.64
C ALA A 153 4.91 2.90 12.80
N PHE A 154 4.37 3.74 11.92
CA PHE A 154 5.16 4.68 11.12
C PHE A 154 5.70 5.87 11.93
N GLN A 155 4.97 6.33 12.94
CA GLN A 155 5.48 7.37 13.86
C GLN A 155 6.72 6.88 14.62
N ARG A 156 6.74 5.61 15.06
CA ARG A 156 7.90 5.00 15.74
C ARG A 156 9.17 4.91 14.90
N ILE A 157 9.08 5.03 13.57
CA ILE A 157 10.27 5.10 12.72
C ILE A 157 11.03 6.41 12.98
N GLY A 158 10.32 7.48 13.35
CA GLY A 158 10.91 8.80 13.61
C GLY A 158 11.61 8.90 14.96
N ASP A 159 11.28 7.98 15.87
CA ASP A 159 11.98 7.86 17.14
C ASP A 159 13.40 7.35 16.91
N THR A 160 14.37 7.90 17.63
CA THR A 160 15.76 7.46 17.59
C THR A 160 16.18 6.80 18.91
N ILE A 161 17.04 5.79 18.79
CA ILE A 161 17.71 5.12 19.92
C ILE A 161 19.22 5.27 19.75
N GLU A 162 19.90 5.70 20.81
CA GLU A 162 21.35 5.82 20.82
C GLU A 162 22.00 4.45 21.08
N CYS A 163 23.00 4.09 20.28
CA CYS A 163 23.74 2.84 20.50
C CYS A 163 24.60 2.95 21.77
N PRO A 164 24.46 2.05 22.74
CA PRO A 164 25.23 2.12 23.99
C PRO A 164 26.73 1.88 23.80
N TYR A 165 27.13 1.27 22.68
CA TYR A 165 28.53 0.92 22.41
C TYR A 165 29.29 2.00 21.64
N CYS A 166 28.64 2.73 20.73
CA CYS A 166 29.31 3.70 19.87
C CYS A 166 28.68 5.10 19.86
N GLY A 167 27.58 5.32 20.58
CA GLY A 167 26.89 6.62 20.67
C GLY A 167 26.16 7.05 19.39
N LEU A 168 26.15 6.22 18.34
CA LEU A 168 25.44 6.55 17.11
C LEU A 168 23.92 6.47 17.34
N GLN A 169 23.18 7.47 16.89
CA GLN A 169 21.72 7.42 16.81
C GLN A 169 21.26 6.49 15.69
N ASN A 170 20.37 5.56 16.01
CA ASN A 170 19.71 4.62 15.10
C ASN A 170 18.20 4.84 15.16
N THR A 171 17.46 4.36 14.18
CA THR A 171 15.98 4.36 14.25
C THR A 171 15.52 3.40 15.34
N ALA A 172 14.47 3.75 16.10
CA ALA A 172 13.97 2.93 17.22
C ALA A 172 13.45 1.55 16.80
N VAL A 173 13.18 1.36 15.51
CA VAL A 173 12.79 0.08 14.91
C VAL A 173 13.99 -0.78 14.50
N SER A 174 15.23 -0.27 14.56
CA SER A 174 16.43 -1.03 14.20
C SER A 174 16.83 -1.98 15.33
N THR A 175 17.10 -3.23 14.97
CA THR A 175 17.59 -4.27 15.90
C THR A 175 19.12 -4.26 16.04
N ARG A 176 19.83 -3.53 15.18
CA ARG A 176 21.29 -3.45 15.16
C ARG A 176 21.76 -2.03 14.89
N CYS A 177 22.90 -1.67 15.47
CA CYS A 177 23.56 -0.40 15.23
C CYS A 177 24.17 -0.36 13.82
N ARG A 178 23.91 0.73 13.08
CA ARG A 178 24.44 0.93 11.72
C ARG A 178 25.95 1.11 11.67
N ASN A 179 26.58 1.58 12.75
CA ASN A 179 28.02 1.79 12.80
C ASN A 179 28.79 0.55 13.28
N CYS A 180 28.40 -0.02 14.42
CA CYS A 180 29.16 -1.10 15.06
C CYS A 180 28.49 -2.48 15.00
N ALA A 181 27.33 -2.60 14.35
CA ALA A 181 26.54 -3.84 14.26
C ALA A 181 26.08 -4.45 15.60
N ALA A 182 26.28 -3.74 16.72
CA ALA A 182 25.84 -4.19 18.03
C ALA A 182 24.31 -4.25 18.11
N ILE A 183 23.78 -5.18 18.91
CA ILE A 183 22.33 -5.32 19.15
C ILE A 183 21.84 -4.12 19.96
N LEU A 184 20.74 -3.51 19.52
CA LEU A 184 20.08 -2.36 20.14
C LEU A 184 18.88 -2.78 21.00
#